data_AF-A0A4Y2F5V2-F1
#
_entry.id   AF-A0A4Y2F5V2-F1
#
_cell.length_a   1.000
_cell.length_b   1.000
_cell.length_c   1.000
_cell.angle_alpha   90.00
_cell.angle_beta   90.00
_cell.angle_gamma   90.00
#
_symmetry.space_group_name_H-M   'P 1'
#
loop_
_entity.id
_entity.type
_entity.pdbx_description
1 polymer ?
#
loop_
_entity_poly.entity_id
_entity_poly.type
_entity_poly.pdbx_seq_one_letter_code
_entity_poly.pdbx_strand_id
1 'polypeptide(L)'
;MLRSPKITWNGYKINIVKSFKYLGIHVDDRLNWLEHINKQGEKAIKMQQNLKRIAGGNWGISQIHRWTPYKTVIERMLAHGSSAWCLNPTFKMKRKLS
;
A
#
# COMPACT_ATOMS: atom_id res chain seq x y z
N MET A 1 -25.67 4.26 -24.73
CA MET A 1 -24.81 3.63 -23.71
C MET A 1 -23.94 2.58 -24.38
N LEU A 2 -22.62 2.69 -24.30
CA LEU A 2 -21.70 1.65 -24.80
C LEU A 2 -21.81 0.41 -23.90
N ARG A 3 -22.11 -0.75 -24.48
CA ARG A 3 -22.09 -2.04 -23.76
C ARG A 3 -20.65 -2.32 -23.30
N SER A 4 -20.47 -2.67 -22.03
CA SER A 4 -19.17 -3.10 -21.51
C SER A 4 -18.69 -4.35 -22.25
N PRO A 5 -17.40 -4.44 -22.62
CA PRO A 5 -16.87 -5.59 -23.35
C PRO A 5 -17.03 -6.87 -22.52
N LYS A 6 -17.42 -7.96 -23.18
CA LYS A 6 -17.54 -9.28 -22.56
C LYS A 6 -16.19 -9.99 -22.66
N ILE A 7 -15.43 -9.97 -21.57
CA ILE A 7 -14.13 -10.63 -21.48
C ILE A 7 -14.33 -12.05 -20.94
N THR A 8 -13.77 -13.04 -21.64
CA THR A 8 -13.78 -14.45 -21.22
C THR A 8 -12.39 -15.04 -21.27
N TRP A 9 -12.04 -15.89 -20.30
CA TRP A 9 -10.79 -16.63 -20.25
C TRP A 9 -11.10 -18.11 -20.01
N ASN A 10 -10.63 -18.99 -20.90
CA ASN A 10 -10.91 -20.43 -20.86
C ASN A 10 -12.41 -20.76 -20.69
N GLY A 11 -13.29 -20.02 -21.36
CA GLY A 11 -14.75 -20.21 -21.25
C GLY A 11 -15.41 -19.56 -20.02
N TYR A 12 -14.63 -19.07 -19.05
CA TYR A 12 -15.13 -18.36 -17.89
C TYR A 12 -15.23 -16.86 -18.14
N LYS A 13 -16.35 -16.24 -17.75
CA LYS A 13 -16.52 -14.79 -17.83
C LYS A 13 -15.69 -14.10 -16.75
N ILE A 14 -14.86 -13.15 -17.14
CA ILE A 14 -14.12 -12.29 -16.21
C ILE A 14 -15.00 -11.10 -15.84
N ASN A 15 -15.17 -10.88 -14.53
CA ASN A 15 -15.88 -9.72 -14.03
C ASN A 15 -15.00 -8.48 -14.13
N ILE A 16 -15.53 -7.43 -14.77
CA ILE A 16 -14.89 -6.11 -14.79
C ILE A 16 -15.14 -5.47 -13.42
N VAL A 17 -14.08 -5.25 -12.68
CA VAL A 17 -14.09 -4.59 -11.36
C VAL A 17 -13.26 -3.32 -11.42
N LYS A 18 -13.64 -2.31 -10.62
CA LYS A 18 -12.91 -1.04 -10.55
C LYS A 18 -11.56 -1.14 -9.84
N SER A 19 -11.43 -2.11 -8.95
CA SER A 19 -10.22 -2.35 -8.17
C SER A 19 -10.19 -3.80 -7.72
N PHE A 20 -9.01 -4.39 -7.70
CA PHE A 20 -8.78 -5.73 -7.18
C PHE A 20 -7.45 -5.81 -6.44
N LYS A 21 -7.28 -6.86 -5.64
CA LYS A 21 -6.05 -7.12 -4.89
C LYS A 21 -5.31 -8.29 -5.51
N TYR A 22 -4.01 -8.12 -5.76
CA TYR A 22 -3.13 -9.18 -6.24
C TYR A 22 -1.77 -9.08 -5.54
N LEU A 23 -1.32 -10.17 -4.92
CA LEU A 23 -0.04 -10.25 -4.19
C LEU A 23 0.21 -9.12 -3.18
N GLY A 24 -0.86 -8.59 -2.56
CA GLY A 24 -0.79 -7.49 -1.59
C GLY A 24 -0.87 -6.08 -2.20
N ILE A 25 -0.85 -5.97 -3.53
CA ILE A 25 -1.01 -4.71 -4.26
C ILE A 25 -2.49 -4.53 -4.63
N HIS A 26 -2.98 -3.30 -4.49
CA HIS A 26 -4.33 -2.94 -4.95
C HIS A 26 -4.17 -2.27 -6.32
N VAL A 27 -4.73 -2.91 -7.34
CA VAL A 27 -4.69 -2.45 -8.72
C VAL A 27 -6.06 -1.88 -9.05
N ASP A 28 -6.12 -0.60 -9.36
CA ASP A 28 -7.34 0.06 -9.82
C ASP A 28 -7.40 0.12 -11.36
N ASP A 29 -8.62 0.27 -11.88
CA ASP A 29 -8.93 0.30 -13.32
C ASP A 29 -8.23 1.44 -14.08
N ARG A 30 -7.78 2.48 -13.37
CA ARG A 30 -7.09 3.65 -13.92
C ARG A 30 -5.60 3.68 -13.60
N LEU A 31 -5.08 2.67 -12.91
CA LEU A 31 -3.72 2.61 -12.37
C LEU A 31 -3.31 3.92 -11.65
N ASN A 32 -4.25 4.49 -10.88
CA ASN A 32 -4.01 5.72 -10.12
C ASN A 32 -3.28 5.47 -8.78
N TRP A 33 -3.31 4.23 -8.30
CA TRP A 33 -2.64 3.71 -7.11
C TRP A 33 -3.03 4.39 -5.80
N LEU A 34 -4.01 5.29 -5.80
CA LEU A 34 -4.41 6.05 -4.60
C LEU A 34 -5.03 5.13 -3.56
N GLU A 35 -5.86 4.18 -3.98
CA GLU A 35 -6.46 3.20 -3.08
C GLU A 35 -5.37 2.35 -2.41
N HIS A 36 -4.37 1.93 -3.18
CA HIS A 36 -3.23 1.19 -2.66
C HIS A 36 -2.46 2.01 -1.62
N ILE A 37 -2.08 3.24 -1.95
CA ILE A 37 -1.32 4.13 -1.07
C ILE A 37 -2.10 4.41 0.22
N ASN A 38 -3.41 4.66 0.13
CA ASN A 38 -4.24 4.90 1.32
C ASN A 38 -4.27 3.67 2.24
N LYS A 39 -4.51 2.48 1.68
CA LYS A 39 -4.54 1.22 2.45
C LYS A 39 -3.18 0.90 3.09
N GLN A 40 -2.08 1.12 2.37
CA GLN A 40 -0.74 0.95 2.94
C GLN A 40 -0.44 2.00 4.02
N GLY A 41 -0.88 3.24 3.81
CA GLY A 41 -0.77 4.33 4.79
C GLY A 41 -1.50 4.02 6.10
N GLU A 42 -2.75 3.57 6.04
CA GLU A 42 -3.51 3.14 7.22
C GLU A 42 -2.80 2.01 7.98
N LYS A 43 -2.26 1.03 7.25
CA LYS A 43 -1.50 -0.08 7.83
C LYS A 43 -0.21 0.41 8.48
N ALA A 44 0.50 1.35 7.84
CA ALA A 44 1.73 1.94 8.35
C ALA A 44 1.48 2.77 9.63
N ILE A 45 0.40 3.57 9.66
CA ILE A 45 -0.01 4.33 10.84
C ILE A 45 -0.28 3.38 12.02
N LYS A 46 -1.03 2.29 11.78
CA LYS A 46 -1.31 1.28 12.81
C LYS A 46 -0.02 0.63 13.34
N MET A 47 0.91 0.27 12.45
CA MET A 47 2.21 -0.28 12.87
C MET A 47 3.04 0.75 13.65
N GLN A 48 3.03 2.01 13.24
CA GLN A 48 3.76 3.06 13.94
C GLN A 48 3.18 3.30 15.34
N GLN A 49 1.86 3.26 15.50
CA GLN A 49 1.20 3.32 16.81
C GLN A 49 1.62 2.14 17.70
N ASN A 50 1.68 0.93 17.14
CA ASN A 50 2.15 -0.26 17.87
C ASN A 50 3.62 -0.10 18.30
N LEU A 51 4.50 0.39 17.42
CA LEU A 51 5.90 0.65 17.76
C LEU A 51 6.02 1.71 18.87
N LYS A 52 5.20 2.77 18.82
CA LYS A 52 5.15 3.79 19.89
C LYS A 52 4.70 3.18 21.21
N ARG A 53 3.74 2.25 21.22
CA ARG A 53 3.26 1.57 22.42
C ARG A 53 4.32 0.68 23.06
N ILE A 54 5.12 -0.02 22.26
CA ILE A 54 6.21 -0.90 22.76
C ILE A 54 7.39 -0.07 23.28
N ALA A 55 7.64 1.10 22.68
CA ALA A 55 8.75 1.96 23.02
C ALA A 55 8.34 3.02 24.07
N GLY A 56 7.78 2.56 25.19
CA GLY A 56 7.44 3.40 26.35
C GLY A 56 8.65 4.19 26.86
N GLY A 57 8.42 5.42 27.34
CA GLY A 57 9.49 6.37 27.68
C GLY A 57 10.47 5.88 28.76
N ASN A 58 9.98 5.11 29.74
CA ASN A 58 10.77 4.66 30.90
C ASN A 58 10.97 3.13 30.99
N TRP A 59 10.32 2.35 30.13
CA TRP A 59 10.34 0.86 30.21
C TRP A 59 10.42 0.17 28.84
N GLY A 60 10.53 0.95 27.76
CA GLY A 60 10.54 0.45 26.40
C GLY A 60 11.91 0.56 25.71
N ILE A 61 11.90 0.21 24.42
CA ILE A 61 13.06 0.25 23.53
C ILE A 61 13.55 1.70 23.36
N SER A 62 14.87 1.92 23.51
CA SER A 62 15.46 3.25 23.35
C SER A 62 15.23 3.82 21.94
N GLN A 63 15.24 5.14 21.82
CA GLN A 63 14.91 5.83 20.57
C GLN A 63 15.80 5.41 19.39
N ILE A 64 17.08 5.11 19.66
CA ILE A 64 18.05 4.63 18.67
C ILE A 64 17.61 3.26 18.12
N HIS A 65 17.24 2.35 19.01
CA HIS A 65 16.80 1.00 18.64
C HIS A 65 15.41 0.97 18.01
N ARG A 66 14.61 2.04 18.13
CA ARG A 66 13.30 2.19 17.46
C ARG A 66 13.42 2.37 15.94
N TRP A 67 14.57 2.85 15.48
CA TRP A 67 14.84 3.07 14.06
C TRP A 67 14.89 1.75 13.27
N THR A 68 15.47 0.72 13.87
CA THR A 68 15.60 -0.61 13.25
C THR A 68 14.25 -1.21 12.85
N PRO A 69 13.27 -1.41 13.75
CA PRO A 69 11.97 -1.98 13.37
C PRO A 69 11.17 -1.05 12.45
N TYR A 70 11.36 0.27 12.52
CA TYR A 70 10.78 1.19 11.54
C TYR A 70 11.28 0.90 10.12
N LYS A 71 12.61 0.86 9.92
CA LYS A 71 13.21 0.55 8.61
C LYS A 71 12.93 -0.86 8.13
N THR A 72 13.04 -1.85 9.01
CA THR A 72 12.92 -3.25 8.59
C THR A 72 11.47 -3.69 8.38
N VAL A 73 10.50 -3.07 9.04
CA VAL A 73 9.09 -3.47 8.96
C VAL A 73 8.26 -2.46 8.16
N ILE A 74 8.22 -1.21 8.60
CA ILE A 74 7.32 -0.21 8.01
C ILE A 74 7.82 0.21 6.61
N GLU A 75 9.11 0.56 6.49
CA GLU A 75 9.69 0.97 5.21
C GLU A 75 9.66 -0.17 4.19
N ARG A 76 10.02 -1.41 4.59
CA ARG A 76 9.90 -2.59 3.71
C ARG A 76 8.48 -2.87 3.26
N MET A 77 7.50 -2.73 4.16
CA MET A 77 6.09 -2.92 3.81
C MET A 77 5.63 -1.89 2.77
N LEU A 78 6.03 -0.62 2.93
CA LEU A 78 5.70 0.44 1.97
C LEU A 78 6.43 0.25 0.64
N ALA A 79 7.68 -0.22 0.66
CA ALA A 79 8.47 -0.47 -0.55
C ALA A 79 7.99 -1.70 -1.34
N HIS A 80 7.17 -2.56 -0.73
CA HIS A 80 6.65 -3.76 -1.39
C HIS A 80 5.87 -3.42 -2.65
N GLY A 81 6.28 -4.00 -3.78
CA GLY A 81 5.65 -3.75 -5.07
C GLY A 81 5.86 -2.33 -5.62
N SER A 82 6.72 -1.51 -5.02
CA SER A 82 6.98 -0.13 -5.47
C SER A 82 7.47 -0.05 -6.92
N SER A 83 8.18 -1.08 -7.40
CA SER A 83 8.56 -1.23 -8.80
C SER A 83 7.37 -1.35 -9.76
N ALA A 84 6.19 -1.78 -9.29
CA ALA A 84 4.98 -1.87 -10.09
C ALA A 84 4.13 -0.59 -10.01
N TRP A 85 3.96 0.00 -8.82
CA TRP A 85 3.01 1.10 -8.62
C TRP A 85 3.64 2.50 -8.56
N CYS A 86 4.96 2.63 -8.40
CA CYS A 86 5.66 3.92 -8.24
C CYS A 86 6.62 4.25 -9.40
N LEU A 87 6.34 3.76 -10.61
CA LEU A 87 7.17 4.06 -11.80
C LEU A 87 7.07 5.53 -12.23
N ASN A 88 5.85 6.09 -12.22
CA ASN A 88 5.57 7.48 -12.62
C ASN A 88 4.58 8.13 -11.63
N PRO A 89 5.03 8.49 -10.42
CA PRO A 89 4.13 8.98 -9.38
C PRO A 89 3.51 10.33 -9.77
N THR A 90 2.18 10.39 -9.76
CA THR A 90 1.43 11.64 -9.96
C THR A 90 1.72 12.63 -8.82
N PHE A 91 1.46 13.92 -9.05
CA PHE A 91 1.62 14.95 -8.00
C PHE A 91 0.86 14.60 -6.70
N LYS A 92 -0.34 14.02 -6.84
CA LYS A 92 -1.16 13.59 -5.70
C LYS A 92 -0.53 12.43 -4.93
N MET A 93 0.14 11.50 -5.62
CA MET A 93 0.89 10.42 -4.99
C MET A 93 2.12 10.97 -4.25
N LYS A 94 2.90 11.85 -4.91
CA LYS A 94 4.08 12.48 -4.29
C LYS A 94 3.72 13.18 -2.99
N ARG A 95 2.64 13.97 -2.97
CA ARG A 95 2.15 14.68 -1.77
C ARG A 95 1.68 13.73 -0.64
N LYS A 96 1.28 12.49 -0.96
CA LYS A 96 0.88 11.49 0.06
C LYS A 96 2.05 10.68 0.59
N LEU A 97 3.16 10.64 -0.14
CA LEU A 97 4.37 9.88 0.19
C LEU A 97 5.45 10.77 0.86
N SER A 98 5.38 12.10 0.68
CA SER A 98 6.18 13.09 1.42
C SER A 98 5.70 13.21 2.86
#